data_AF-A0A965RGZ1-F1
#
_entry.id   AF-A0A965RGZ1-F1
#
_cell.length_a   1.000
_cell.length_b   1.000
_cell.length_c   1.000
_cell.angle_alpha   90.00
_cell.angle_beta   90.00
_cell.angle_gamma   90.00
#
_symmetry.space_group_name_H-M   'P 1'
#
loop_
_entity.id
_entity.type
_entity.pdbx_description
1 polymer ?
#
loop_
_entity_poly.entity_id
_entity_poly.type
_entity_poly.pdbx_seq_one_letter_code
_entity_poly.pdbx_strand_id
1 'polypeptide(L)'
;MNTQHTVPTHIAQSTGEPVWLRRTLIGIALVFVGLFLVLPLAAVFTEALRKGAEAFFDAFKEPDAWSAIKLTLLITAIAVPLNLIFGVSAAWAIAKFEFRGKALLTTLVDLPFSVSPVVAGLIYVLV
;
A
#
# COMPACT_ATOMS: atom_id res chain seq x y z
N MET A 1 -24.89 56.62 -19.02
CA MET A 1 -25.75 55.81 -18.14
C MET A 1 -24.98 54.53 -17.82
N ASN A 2 -24.17 54.55 -16.76
CA ASN A 2 -23.22 53.48 -16.40
C ASN A 2 -23.80 52.71 -15.21
N THR A 3 -24.32 51.51 -15.42
CA THR A 3 -24.82 50.64 -14.34
C THR A 3 -23.83 49.49 -14.14
N GLN A 4 -22.83 49.75 -13.30
CA GLN A 4 -21.99 48.73 -12.69
C GLN A 4 -22.85 47.89 -11.75
N HIS A 5 -23.24 46.68 -12.17
CA HIS A 5 -23.73 45.66 -11.27
C HIS A 5 -22.53 45.06 -10.53
N THR A 6 -22.20 45.63 -9.37
CA THR A 6 -21.33 45.00 -8.38
C THR A 6 -22.05 43.76 -7.87
N VAL A 7 -21.58 42.56 -8.25
CA VAL A 7 -21.99 41.31 -7.62
C VAL A 7 -21.04 41.06 -6.44
N PRO A 8 -21.45 41.25 -5.18
CA PRO A 8 -20.66 40.83 -4.04
C PRO A 8 -20.92 39.34 -3.80
N THR A 9 -20.27 38.45 -4.55
CA THR A 9 -20.24 37.04 -4.13
C THR A 9 -19.14 36.92 -3.08
N HIS A 10 -19.49 37.29 -1.84
CA HIS A 10 -18.82 36.75 -0.68
C HIS A 10 -18.96 35.23 -0.76
N ILE A 11 -17.95 34.53 -1.28
CA ILE A 11 -17.78 33.10 -1.02
C ILE A 11 -17.41 33.01 0.46
N ALA A 12 -18.44 33.10 1.30
CA ALA A 12 -18.34 32.82 2.71
C ALA A 12 -17.76 31.41 2.82
N GLN A 13 -16.49 31.34 3.21
CA GLN A 13 -15.87 30.14 3.74
C GLN A 13 -16.64 29.76 5.01
N SER A 14 -17.79 29.11 4.84
CA SER A 14 -18.71 28.71 5.91
C SER A 14 -18.60 27.22 6.24
N THR A 15 -17.52 26.56 5.84
CA THR A 15 -17.20 25.20 6.30
C THR A 15 -16.18 25.24 7.42
N GLY A 16 -16.44 26.07 8.44
CA GLY A 16 -15.79 25.93 9.73
C GLY A 16 -16.41 24.75 10.47
N GLU A 17 -16.13 23.52 10.03
CA GLU A 17 -16.58 22.33 10.76
C GLU A 17 -16.13 22.46 12.22
N PRO A 18 -17.03 22.34 13.20
CA PRO A 18 -16.65 22.44 14.59
C PRO A 18 -15.58 21.38 14.86
N VAL A 19 -14.46 21.79 15.47
CA VAL A 19 -13.28 20.93 15.70
C VAL A 19 -13.65 19.63 16.40
N TRP A 20 -14.71 19.65 17.22
CA TRP A 20 -15.28 18.47 17.86
C TRP A 20 -15.86 17.46 16.86
N LEU A 21 -16.66 17.90 15.88
CA LEU A 21 -17.21 17.01 14.85
C LEU A 21 -16.09 16.36 14.03
N ARG A 22 -15.11 17.16 13.58
CA ARG A 22 -13.94 16.66 12.86
C ARG A 22 -13.17 15.62 13.68
N ARG A 23 -12.91 15.89 14.96
CA ARG A 23 -12.20 14.95 15.86
C ARG A 23 -13.01 13.66 16.11
N THR A 24 -14.32 13.78 16.28
CA THR A 24 -15.20 12.62 16.47
C THR A 24 -15.22 11.74 15.22
N LEU A 25 -15.37 12.33 14.03
CA LEU A 25 -15.35 11.58 12.76
C LEU A 25 -14.00 10.90 12.52
N ILE A 26 -12.89 11.59 12.78
CA ILE A 26 -11.54 10.99 12.73
C ILE A 26 -11.41 9.87 13.76
N GLY A 27 -11.89 10.08 15.00
CA GLY A 27 -11.86 9.07 16.06
C GLY A 27 -12.63 7.81 15.68
N ILE A 28 -13.84 7.97 15.13
CA ILE A 28 -14.66 6.85 14.65
C ILE A 28 -13.94 6.11 13.50
N ALA A 29 -13.41 6.85 12.52
CA ALA A 29 -12.68 6.25 11.40
C ALA A 29 -11.44 5.47 11.87
N LEU A 30 -10.65 6.04 12.79
CA LEU A 30 -9.48 5.39 13.36
C LEU A 30 -9.84 4.16 14.19
N VAL A 31 -10.91 4.22 15.00
CA VAL A 31 -11.40 3.06 15.76
C VAL A 31 -11.88 1.97 14.80
N PHE A 32 -12.61 2.32 13.76
CA PHE A 32 -13.09 1.37 12.77
C PHE A 32 -11.93 0.67 12.02
N VAL A 33 -10.98 1.44 11.47
CA VAL A 33 -9.78 0.90 10.80
C VAL A 33 -8.93 0.09 11.79
N GLY A 34 -8.76 0.62 13.00
CA GLY A 34 -8.02 -0.05 14.06
C GLY A 34 -8.63 -1.40 14.42
N LEU A 35 -9.94 -1.47 14.64
CA LEU A 35 -10.63 -2.74 14.91
C LEU A 35 -10.53 -3.70 13.72
N PHE A 36 -10.73 -3.21 12.50
CA PHE A 36 -10.69 -4.04 11.29
C PHE A 36 -9.32 -4.65 11.04
N LEU A 37 -8.23 -3.96 11.40
CA LEU A 37 -6.86 -4.48 11.30
C LEU A 37 -6.46 -5.33 12.52
N VAL A 38 -6.78 -4.87 13.73
CA VAL A 38 -6.30 -5.49 14.97
C VAL A 38 -7.05 -6.78 15.31
N LEU A 39 -8.36 -6.85 15.07
CA LEU A 39 -9.15 -8.06 15.38
C LEU A 39 -8.66 -9.32 14.63
N PRO A 40 -8.50 -9.32 13.28
CA PRO A 40 -7.99 -10.50 12.58
C PRO A 40 -6.55 -10.82 12.98
N LEU A 41 -5.71 -9.80 13.22
CA LEU A 41 -4.35 -10.01 13.69
C LEU A 41 -4.31 -10.68 15.06
N ALA A 42 -5.14 -10.20 16.00
CA ALA A 42 -5.28 -10.80 17.32
C ALA A 42 -5.78 -12.25 17.23
N ALA A 43 -6.74 -12.53 16.34
CA ALA A 43 -7.22 -13.87 16.07
C ALA A 43 -6.09 -14.79 15.59
N VAL A 44 -5.28 -14.35 14.61
CA VAL A 44 -4.11 -15.11 14.13
C VAL A 44 -3.12 -15.41 15.27
N PHE A 45 -2.80 -14.43 16.11
CA PHE A 45 -1.90 -14.65 17.25
C PHE A 45 -2.49 -15.62 18.28
N THR A 46 -3.77 -15.49 18.60
CA THR A 46 -4.44 -16.38 19.56
C THR A 46 -4.49 -17.82 19.05
N GLU A 47 -4.74 -18.02 17.74
CA GLU A 47 -4.77 -19.35 17.13
C GLU A 47 -3.35 -19.95 17.02
N ALA A 48 -2.35 -19.13 16.65
CA ALA A 48 -0.95 -19.55 16.60
C ALA A 48 -0.41 -19.99 17.96
N LEU A 49 -0.83 -19.33 19.05
CA LEU A 49 -0.41 -19.64 20.42
C LEU A 49 -1.36 -20.64 21.13
N ARG A 50 -2.44 -21.09 20.48
CA ARG A 50 -3.47 -21.92 21.11
C ARG A 50 -2.95 -23.27 21.61
N LYS A 51 -1.93 -23.81 20.94
CA LYS A 51 -1.25 -25.06 21.32
C LYS A 51 -0.10 -24.86 22.32
N GLY A 52 0.07 -23.64 22.85
CA GLY A 52 1.16 -23.27 23.76
C GLY A 52 2.41 -22.76 23.04
N ALA A 53 3.30 -22.12 23.78
CA ALA A 53 4.55 -21.58 23.25
C ALA A 53 5.51 -22.69 22.75
N GLU A 54 5.39 -23.91 23.26
CA GLU A 54 6.21 -25.05 22.85
C GLU A 54 5.95 -25.43 21.39
N ALA A 55 4.69 -25.47 20.95
CA ALA A 55 4.33 -25.69 19.55
C ALA A 55 4.83 -24.59 18.61
N PHE A 56 4.97 -23.35 19.10
CA PHE A 56 5.58 -22.25 18.36
C PHE A 56 7.09 -22.45 18.16
N PHE A 57 7.80 -22.92 19.20
CA PHE A 57 9.23 -23.24 19.07
C PHE A 57 9.48 -24.51 18.24
N ASP A 58 8.56 -25.46 18.24
CA ASP A 58 8.66 -26.65 17.39
C ASP A 58 8.53 -26.32 15.90
N ALA A 59 7.75 -25.30 15.53
CA ALA A 59 7.68 -24.82 14.15
C ALA A 59 9.05 -24.33 13.62
N PHE A 60 9.95 -23.84 14.49
CA PHE A 60 11.32 -23.50 14.09
C PHE A 60 12.24 -24.71 13.92
N LYS A 61 11.83 -25.89 14.36
CA LYS A 61 12.58 -27.14 14.14
C LYS A 61 12.23 -27.77 12.79
N GLU A 62 11.17 -27.32 12.13
CA GLU A 62 10.79 -27.83 10.81
C GLU A 62 11.79 -27.38 9.73
N PRO A 63 12.34 -28.32 8.94
CA PRO A 63 13.25 -27.99 7.83
C PRO A 63 12.62 -27.05 6.78
N ASP A 64 11.30 -27.15 6.60
CA ASP A 64 10.54 -26.34 5.64
C ASP A 64 10.48 -24.87 6.08
N ALA A 65 10.35 -24.59 7.38
CA ALA A 65 10.38 -23.23 7.91
C ALA A 65 11.71 -22.53 7.59
N TRP A 66 12.84 -23.24 7.78
CA TRP A 66 14.16 -22.71 7.44
C TRP A 66 14.36 -22.53 5.94
N SER A 67 13.84 -23.45 5.14
CA SER A 67 13.93 -23.38 3.68
C SER A 67 13.14 -22.18 3.14
N ALA A 68 11.93 -21.96 3.66
CA ALA A 68 11.10 -20.81 3.34
C ALA A 68 11.80 -19.49 3.71
N ILE A 69 12.33 -19.38 4.94
CA ILE A 69 13.05 -18.18 5.40
C ILE A 69 14.25 -17.88 4.51
N LYS A 70 15.08 -18.89 4.20
CA LYS A 70 16.25 -18.72 3.32
C LYS A 70 15.86 -18.28 1.91
N LEU A 71 14.80 -18.88 1.35
CA LEU A 71 14.32 -18.52 0.02
C LEU A 71 13.82 -17.07 -0.01
N THR A 72 13.01 -16.65 0.96
CA THR A 72 12.53 -15.27 1.07
C THR A 72 13.69 -14.27 1.24
N LEU A 73 14.68 -14.60 2.08
CA LEU A 73 15.85 -13.76 2.27
C LEU A 73 16.69 -13.64 0.99
N LEU A 74 16.92 -14.75 0.28
CA LEU A 74 17.66 -14.74 -0.98
C LEU A 74 16.94 -13.89 -2.05
N ILE A 75 15.63 -14.09 -2.21
CA ILE A 75 14.81 -13.31 -3.14
C ILE A 75 14.88 -11.83 -2.77
N THR A 76 14.69 -11.49 -1.49
CA THR A 76 14.71 -10.10 -1.01
C THR A 76 16.07 -9.46 -1.25
N ALA A 77 17.16 -10.16 -0.94
CA ALA A 77 18.53 -9.68 -1.10
C ALA A 77 18.88 -9.34 -2.56
N ILE A 78 18.26 -10.01 -3.54
CA ILE A 78 18.47 -9.75 -4.97
C ILE A 78 17.46 -8.73 -5.50
N ALA A 79 16.17 -8.94 -5.22
CA ALA A 79 15.08 -8.15 -5.78
C ALA A 79 15.09 -6.70 -5.27
N VAL A 80 15.38 -6.47 -3.99
CA VAL A 80 15.33 -5.11 -3.41
C VAL A 80 16.40 -4.20 -4.02
N PRO A 81 17.69 -4.58 -4.11
CA PRO A 81 18.70 -3.74 -4.77
C PRO A 81 18.42 -3.49 -6.25
N LEU A 82 17.95 -4.52 -6.98
CA LEU A 82 17.58 -4.35 -8.39
C LEU A 82 16.40 -3.38 -8.54
N ASN A 83 15.34 -3.55 -7.75
CA ASN A 83 14.19 -2.63 -7.74
C ASN A 83 14.60 -1.21 -7.36
N LEU A 84 15.55 -1.04 -6.44
CA LEU A 84 16.08 0.26 -6.08
C LEU A 84 16.81 0.90 -7.27
N ILE A 85 17.74 0.19 -7.91
CA ILE A 85 18.53 0.74 -9.02
C ILE A 85 17.62 1.11 -10.19
N PHE A 86 16.78 0.19 -10.66
CA PHE A 86 15.91 0.42 -11.81
C PHE A 86 14.76 1.39 -11.48
N GLY A 87 14.14 1.23 -10.31
CA GLY A 87 13.03 2.08 -9.86
C GLY A 87 13.45 3.53 -9.66
N VAL A 88 14.58 3.78 -8.99
CA VAL A 88 15.10 5.14 -8.81
C VAL A 88 15.54 5.74 -10.14
N SER A 89 16.18 4.96 -11.02
CA SER A 89 16.57 5.43 -12.35
C SER A 89 15.35 5.84 -13.20
N ALA A 90 14.30 5.02 -13.19
CA ALA A 90 13.05 5.31 -13.90
C ALA A 90 12.31 6.52 -13.30
N ALA A 91 12.18 6.59 -11.97
CA ALA A 91 11.56 7.71 -11.27
C ALA A 91 12.33 9.02 -11.55
N TRP A 92 13.66 8.98 -11.54
CA TRP A 92 14.49 10.13 -11.84
C TRP A 92 14.32 10.57 -13.31
N ALA A 93 14.29 9.63 -14.25
CA ALA A 93 14.06 9.93 -15.66
C ALA A 93 12.71 10.63 -15.89
N ILE A 94 11.63 10.14 -15.26
CA ILE A 94 10.28 10.70 -15.37
C ILE A 94 10.19 12.07 -14.68
N ALA A 95 10.78 12.22 -13.49
CA ALA A 95 10.65 13.44 -12.71
C ALA A 95 11.47 14.62 -13.26
N LYS A 96 12.65 14.36 -13.85
CA LYS A 96 13.58 15.41 -14.28
C LYS A 96 13.55 15.73 -15.77
N PHE A 97 13.15 14.80 -16.64
CA PHE A 97 13.22 14.98 -18.09
C PHE A 97 11.82 14.97 -18.74
N GLU A 98 11.68 15.76 -19.81
CA GLU A 98 10.50 15.77 -20.68
C GLU A 98 10.89 15.17 -22.04
N PHE A 99 10.48 13.93 -22.31
CA PHE A 99 10.78 13.20 -23.54
C PHE A 99 9.51 12.58 -24.13
N ARG A 100 9.48 12.40 -25.46
CA ARG A 100 8.27 11.94 -26.20
C ARG A 100 7.74 10.57 -25.75
N GLY A 101 8.58 9.71 -25.16
CA GLY A 101 8.22 8.38 -24.67
C GLY A 101 7.84 8.30 -23.17
N LYS A 102 7.76 9.43 -22.46
CA LYS A 102 7.54 9.48 -21.01
C LYS A 102 6.23 8.84 -20.56
N ALA A 103 5.15 9.06 -21.32
CA ALA A 103 3.85 8.47 -21.04
C ALA A 103 3.91 6.93 -21.11
N LEU A 104 4.57 6.37 -22.12
CA LEU A 104 4.71 4.91 -22.28
C LEU A 104 5.50 4.29 -21.11
N LEU A 105 6.60 4.94 -20.69
CA LEU A 105 7.37 4.47 -19.54
C LEU A 105 6.55 4.50 -18.25
N THR A 106 5.78 5.57 -18.02
CA THR A 106 4.91 5.70 -16.83
C THR A 106 3.86 4.59 -16.82
N THR A 107 3.16 4.38 -17.94
CA THR A 107 2.17 3.30 -18.05
C THR A 107 2.78 1.92 -17.81
N LEU A 108 3.99 1.66 -18.32
CA LEU A 108 4.67 0.38 -18.13
C LEU A 108 5.02 0.12 -16.65
N VAL A 109 5.39 1.16 -15.90
CA VAL A 109 5.66 1.08 -14.46
C VAL A 109 4.39 0.83 -13.65
N ASP A 110 3.26 1.42 -14.06
CA ASP A 110 1.98 1.28 -13.36
C ASP A 110 1.20 0.00 -13.73
N LEU A 111 1.47 -0.56 -14.91
CA LEU A 111 0.86 -1.78 -15.44
C LEU A 111 0.83 -2.95 -14.45
N PRO A 112 1.95 -3.37 -13.81
CA PRO A 112 1.92 -4.51 -12.89
C PRO A 112 0.96 -4.32 -11.71
N PHE A 113 0.73 -3.10 -11.24
CA PHE A 113 -0.25 -2.82 -10.18
C PHE A 113 -1.69 -2.92 -10.67
N SER A 114 -1.91 -2.76 -11.98
CA SER A 114 -3.22 -2.91 -12.61
C SER A 114 -3.55 -4.37 -12.94
N VAL A 115 -2.55 -5.26 -12.97
CA VAL A 115 -2.74 -6.70 -13.23
C VAL A 115 -3.04 -7.43 -11.91
N SER A 116 -4.10 -8.25 -11.92
CA SER A 116 -4.44 -9.08 -10.75
C SER A 116 -3.33 -10.10 -10.48
N PRO A 117 -2.86 -10.23 -9.21
CA PRO A 117 -1.87 -11.25 -8.84
C PRO A 117 -2.29 -12.67 -9.22
N VAL A 118 -3.60 -12.96 -9.19
CA VAL A 118 -4.14 -14.27 -9.57
C VAL A 118 -3.91 -14.54 -11.06
N VAL A 119 -4.16 -13.55 -11.92
CA VAL A 119 -3.95 -13.69 -13.37
C VAL A 119 -2.46 -13.84 -13.68
N ALA A 120 -1.60 -13.08 -13.01
CA ALA A 120 -0.15 -13.23 -13.15
C ALA A 120 0.33 -14.63 -12.78
N GLY A 121 -0.24 -15.23 -11.73
CA GLY A 121 0.05 -16.61 -11.34
C GLY A 121 -0.43 -17.65 -12.37
N LEU A 122 -1.64 -17.48 -12.92
CA LEU A 122 -2.21 -18.42 -13.90
C LEU A 122 -1.43 -18.47 -15.22
N ILE A 123 -0.85 -17.35 -15.66
CA ILE A 123 -0.02 -17.31 -16.88
C ILE A 123 1.18 -18.26 -16.76
N TYR A 124 1.79 -18.37 -15.58
CA TYR A 124 2.92 -19.29 -15.35
C TYR A 124 2.52 -20.77 -15.28
N VAL A 125 1.24 -21.09 -15.07
CA VAL A 125 0.74 -22.48 -14.97
C VAL A 125 0.19 -22.97 -16.31
N LEU A 126 -0.39 -22.07 -17.13
CA LEU A 126 -0.97 -22.41 -18.43
C LEU A 126 0.04 -22.48 -19.58
N VAL A 127 1.29 -22.03 -19.35
CA VAL A 127 2.41 -22.10 -20.30
C VAL A 127 3.36 -23.20 -19.85
#